data_AF-A0A7C2S5V3-F1
#
_entry.id   AF-A0A7C2S5V3-F1
#
_cell.length_a   1.000
_cell.length_b   1.000
_cell.length_c   1.000
_cell.angle_alpha   90.00
_cell.angle_beta   90.00
_cell.angle_gamma   90.00
#
_symmetry.space_group_name_H-M   'P 1'
#
loop_
_entity.id
_entity.type
_entity.pdbx_description
1 polymer ?
#
loop_
_entity_poly.entity_id
_entity_poly.type
_entity_poly.pdbx_seq_one_letter_code
_entity_poly.pdbx_strand_id
1 'polypeptide(L)'
;MRKRAVRFCAECLNEKFIVDSIEGRLTCMECHSEVYFETTVSEKIVEEVTTLCRKFKLDGGALLLVYAAAGIIQLRYVDCKAERYSREAVLSRIFDGISEEGGFYYEPAKFQKIIEFLEKSGENVKEERLKKLRAVLPNLKEVILAELL
;
A
#
# COMPACT_ATOMS: atom_id res chain seq x y z
N MET A 1 22.29 8.37 0.00
CA MET A 1 21.08 7.96 0.75
C MET A 1 20.79 6.50 0.39
N ARG A 2 20.78 5.59 1.37
CA ARG A 2 20.52 4.16 1.13
C ARG A 2 19.05 3.94 0.75
N LYS A 3 18.80 3.01 -0.16
CA LYS A 3 17.47 2.60 -0.62
C LYS A 3 17.29 1.10 -0.38
N ARG A 4 16.06 0.68 -0.11
CA ARG A 4 15.70 -0.71 0.12
C ARG A 4 14.54 -1.10 -0.78
N ALA A 5 14.59 -2.31 -1.33
CA ALA A 5 13.46 -2.93 -2.00
C ALA A 5 12.44 -3.39 -0.95
N VAL A 6 11.19 -2.98 -1.11
CA VAL A 6 10.06 -3.39 -0.28
C VAL A 6 9.04 -4.04 -1.19
N ARG A 7 8.42 -5.12 -0.70
CA ARG A 7 7.45 -5.93 -1.43
C ARG A 7 6.23 -6.20 -0.57
N PHE A 8 5.07 -6.22 -1.19
CA PHE A 8 3.81 -6.59 -0.55
C PHE A 8 2.85 -7.18 -1.58
N CYS A 9 2.01 -8.12 -1.15
CA CYS A 9 1.14 -8.89 -2.00
C CYS A 9 0.14 -7.97 -2.69
N ALA A 10 -0.08 -8.16 -3.99
CA ALA A 10 -1.04 -7.33 -4.70
C ALA A 10 -2.49 -7.70 -4.41
N GLU A 11 -2.75 -8.90 -3.85
CA GLU A 11 -4.09 -9.41 -3.52
C GLU A 11 -4.55 -9.03 -2.11
N CYS A 12 -3.70 -9.26 -1.10
CA CYS A 12 -4.10 -9.10 0.30
C CYS A 12 -3.23 -8.10 1.06
N LEU A 13 -2.28 -7.45 0.37
CA LEU A 13 -1.37 -6.43 0.93
C LEU A 13 -0.39 -6.96 1.98
N ASN A 14 -0.32 -8.28 2.18
CA ASN A 14 0.59 -8.88 3.12
C ASN A 14 2.06 -8.75 2.67
N GLU A 15 2.96 -8.55 3.63
CA GLU A 15 4.39 -8.34 3.37
C GLU A 15 5.23 -9.62 3.49
N LYS A 16 4.63 -10.73 3.91
CA LYS A 16 5.34 -12.01 4.12
C LYS A 16 5.17 -12.93 2.93
N PHE A 17 6.30 -13.43 2.43
CA PHE A 17 6.38 -14.30 1.26
C PHE A 17 7.23 -15.53 1.56
N ILE A 18 6.83 -16.66 0.98
CA ILE A 18 7.65 -17.84 0.78
C ILE A 18 8.51 -17.58 -0.46
N VAL A 19 9.80 -17.88 -0.37
CA VAL A 19 10.75 -17.69 -1.48
C VAL A 19 11.09 -19.05 -2.05
N ASP A 20 10.77 -19.27 -3.32
CA ASP A 20 11.35 -20.38 -4.08
C ASP A 20 12.78 -20.00 -4.45
N SER A 21 13.76 -20.70 -3.87
CA SER A 21 15.19 -20.40 -4.07
C SER A 21 15.72 -20.85 -5.43
N ILE A 22 14.99 -21.69 -6.17
CA ILE A 22 15.39 -22.19 -7.49
C ILE A 22 14.90 -21.22 -8.57
N GLU A 23 13.63 -20.83 -8.52
CA GLU A 23 13.01 -19.99 -9.56
C GLU A 23 12.97 -18.50 -9.18
N GLY A 24 13.29 -18.16 -7.93
CA GLY A 24 13.23 -16.78 -7.43
C GLY A 24 11.80 -16.26 -7.27
N ARG A 25 10.79 -17.14 -7.30
CA ARG A 25 9.39 -16.78 -7.14
C ARG A 25 9.06 -16.44 -5.70
N LEU A 26 8.16 -15.47 -5.53
CA LEU A 26 7.65 -15.06 -4.23
C LEU A 26 6.17 -15.42 -4.15
N THR A 27 5.81 -16.27 -3.21
CA THR A 27 4.42 -16.68 -2.97
C THR A 27 3.95 -16.08 -1.66
N CYS A 28 2.87 -15.31 -1.68
CA CYS A 28 2.33 -14.68 -0.48
C CYS A 28 1.92 -15.75 0.56
N MET A 29 2.31 -15.55 1.83
CA MET A 29 2.02 -16.51 2.89
C MET A 29 0.53 -16.61 3.26
N GLU A 30 -0.26 -15.55 3.04
CA GLU A 30 -1.68 -15.50 3.45
C GLU A 30 -2.63 -16.03 2.37
N CYS A 31 -2.47 -15.57 1.12
CA CYS A 31 -3.38 -15.88 0.02
C CYS A 31 -2.74 -16.72 -1.10
N HIS A 32 -1.48 -17.17 -0.94
CA HIS A 32 -0.74 -17.98 -1.91
C HIS A 32 -0.58 -17.38 -3.32
N SER A 33 -0.84 -16.08 -3.47
CA SER A 33 -0.64 -15.38 -4.73
C SER A 33 0.83 -15.14 -5.04
N GLU A 34 1.21 -15.27 -6.32
CA GLU A 34 2.56 -14.96 -6.82
C GLU A 34 2.70 -13.52 -7.34
N VAL A 35 1.60 -12.74 -7.35
CA VAL A 35 1.63 -11.35 -7.81
C VAL A 35 1.85 -10.38 -6.64
N TYR A 36 2.83 -9.49 -6.80
CA TYR A 36 3.20 -8.55 -5.76
C TYR A 36 3.57 -7.20 -6.31
N PHE A 37 3.40 -6.18 -5.48
CA PHE A 37 3.99 -4.88 -5.73
C PHE A 37 5.41 -4.84 -5.18
N GLU A 38 6.31 -4.22 -5.93
CA GLU A 38 7.67 -3.90 -5.52
C GLU A 38 7.93 -2.40 -5.65
N THR A 39 8.64 -1.84 -4.70
CA THR A 39 9.14 -0.47 -4.77
C THR A 39 10.53 -0.35 -4.18
N THR A 40 11.28 0.65 -4.63
CA THR A 40 12.56 1.01 -4.03
C THR A 40 12.39 2.32 -3.28
N VAL A 41 12.44 2.24 -1.94
CA VAL A 41 12.17 3.38 -1.05
C VAL A 41 13.41 3.75 -0.24
N SER A 42 13.52 5.02 0.13
CA SER A 42 14.59 5.47 1.04
C SER A 42 14.42 4.84 2.42
N GLU A 43 15.51 4.49 3.11
CA GLU A 43 15.47 3.96 4.49
C GLU A 43 14.60 4.80 5.42
N LYS A 44 14.66 6.14 5.31
CA LYS A 44 13.82 7.05 6.11
C LYS A 44 12.32 6.80 5.96
N ILE A 45 11.85 6.47 4.76
CA ILE A 45 10.43 6.16 4.53
C ILE A 45 10.10 4.79 5.11
N VAL A 46 11.02 3.81 5.01
CA VAL A 46 10.85 2.48 5.61
C VAL A 46 10.71 2.57 7.13
N GLU A 47 11.60 3.34 7.78
CA GLU A 47 11.56 3.57 9.23
C GLU A 47 10.28 4.27 9.66
N GLU A 48 9.83 5.27 8.90
CA GLU A 48 8.58 5.98 9.15
C GLU A 48 7.39 5.02 9.03
N VAL A 49 7.25 4.28 7.92
CA VAL A 49 6.19 3.28 7.72
C VAL A 49 6.20 2.25 8.85
N THR A 50 7.36 1.68 9.17
CA THR A 50 7.52 0.70 10.25
C THR A 50 7.06 1.26 11.60
N THR A 51 7.43 2.51 11.90
CA THR A 51 7.04 3.18 13.15
C THR A 51 5.54 3.40 13.21
N LEU A 52 4.93 3.83 12.11
CA LEU A 52 3.48 4.05 12.02
C LEU A 52 2.71 2.73 12.17
N CYS A 53 3.13 1.67 11.46
CA CYS A 53 2.54 0.34 11.57
C CYS A 53 2.56 -0.18 13.01
N ARG A 54 3.68 -0.02 13.72
CA ARG A 54 3.80 -0.46 15.12
C ARG A 54 2.95 0.37 16.08
N LYS A 55 3.02 1.70 15.97
CA LYS A 55 2.35 2.62 16.90
C LYS A 55 0.84 2.58 16.77
N PHE A 56 0.33 2.45 15.54
CA PHE A 56 -1.10 2.56 15.24
C PHE A 56 -1.73 1.24 14.79
N LYS A 57 -0.97 0.14 14.81
CA LYS A 57 -1.41 -1.20 14.35
C LYS A 57 -2.00 -1.13 12.93
N LEU A 58 -1.28 -0.44 12.03
CA LEU A 58 -1.64 -0.30 10.62
C LEU A 58 -0.93 -1.36 9.78
N ASP A 59 -1.59 -1.81 8.71
CA ASP A 59 -0.99 -2.67 7.70
C ASP A 59 -0.02 -1.89 6.81
N GLY A 60 1.24 -2.34 6.73
CA GLY A 60 2.27 -1.61 6.00
C GLY A 60 2.06 -1.65 4.48
N GLY A 61 1.57 -2.76 3.92
CA GLY A 61 1.19 -2.83 2.51
C GLY A 61 0.12 -1.81 2.12
N ALA A 62 -0.94 -1.69 2.93
CA ALA A 62 -2.00 -0.69 2.71
C ALA A 62 -1.44 0.74 2.83
N LEU A 63 -0.58 1.02 3.83
CA LEU A 63 0.06 2.31 3.98
C LEU A 63 0.98 2.64 2.79
N LEU A 64 1.74 1.66 2.28
CA LEU A 64 2.61 1.83 1.10
C LEU A 64 1.81 2.12 -0.17
N LEU A 65 0.63 1.52 -0.35
CA LEU A 65 -0.28 1.88 -1.43
C LEU A 65 -0.72 3.34 -1.35
N VAL A 66 -1.07 3.83 -0.15
CA VAL A 66 -1.44 5.24 0.05
C VAL A 66 -0.27 6.18 -0.28
N TYR A 67 0.97 5.81 0.09
CA TYR A 67 2.17 6.56 -0.30
C TYR A 67 2.36 6.63 -1.82
N ALA A 68 2.05 5.54 -2.52
CA ALA A 68 2.16 5.49 -3.97
C ALA A 68 1.06 6.30 -4.66
N ALA A 69 -0.18 6.19 -4.19
CA ALA A 69 -1.31 6.99 -4.64
C ALA A 69 -1.07 8.50 -4.42
N ALA A 70 -0.32 8.87 -3.39
CA ALA A 70 0.11 10.24 -3.12
C ALA A 70 1.30 10.70 -3.99
N GLY A 71 1.82 9.84 -4.88
CA GLY A 71 2.97 10.13 -5.74
C GLY A 71 4.30 10.28 -4.99
N ILE A 72 4.39 9.76 -3.76
CA ILE A 72 5.61 9.85 -2.94
C ILE A 72 6.58 8.74 -3.32
N ILE A 73 6.06 7.57 -3.72
CA ILE A 73 6.84 6.41 -4.16
C ILE A 73 6.28 5.89 -5.48
N GLN A 74 7.11 5.24 -6.28
CA GLN A 74 6.67 4.55 -7.49
C GLN A 74 6.49 3.05 -7.19
N LEU A 75 5.36 2.49 -7.57
CA LEU A 75 5.09 1.06 -7.48
C LEU A 75 5.36 0.39 -8.83
N ARG A 76 6.00 -0.77 -8.76
CA ARG A 76 6.14 -1.71 -9.86
C ARG A 76 5.31 -2.93 -9.51
N TYR A 77 4.29 -3.22 -10.31
CA TYR A 77 3.59 -4.49 -10.22
C TYR A 77 4.46 -5.57 -10.83
N VAL A 78 4.65 -6.65 -10.10
CA VAL A 78 5.45 -7.79 -10.52
C VAL A 78 4.53 -8.99 -10.60
N ASP A 79 4.09 -9.22 -11.84
CA ASP A 79 3.63 -10.50 -12.36
C ASP A 79 4.76 -11.05 -13.25
N CYS A 80 4.47 -12.03 -14.11
CA CYS A 80 5.32 -12.45 -15.21
C CYS A 80 5.70 -11.30 -16.19
N LYS A 81 5.06 -10.12 -16.10
CA LYS A 81 5.47 -8.88 -16.78
C LYS A 81 5.53 -7.72 -15.79
N ALA A 82 6.74 -7.25 -15.47
CA ALA A 82 6.94 -6.18 -14.50
C ALA A 82 6.61 -4.80 -15.11
N GLU A 83 5.54 -4.16 -14.64
CA GLU A 83 5.08 -2.85 -15.13
C GLU A 83 5.04 -1.80 -14.02
N ARG A 84 5.28 -0.52 -14.35
CA ARG A 84 5.18 0.60 -13.41
C ARG A 84 3.81 1.24 -13.47
N TYR A 85 3.24 1.53 -12.31
CA TYR A 85 1.90 2.07 -12.22
C TYR A 85 1.94 3.59 -12.09
N SER A 86 1.07 4.27 -12.83
CA SER A 86 0.77 5.69 -12.61
C SER A 86 -0.02 5.86 -11.31
N ARG A 87 -0.13 7.11 -10.83
CA ARG A 87 -0.96 7.43 -9.66
C ARG A 87 -2.42 7.00 -9.88
N GLU A 88 -2.95 7.26 -11.06
CA GLU A 88 -4.33 6.96 -11.44
C GLU A 88 -4.57 5.45 -11.47
N ALA A 89 -3.60 4.69 -12.00
CA ALA A 89 -3.66 3.22 -11.99
C ALA A 89 -3.61 2.65 -10.56
N VAL A 90 -2.78 3.23 -9.68
CA VAL A 90 -2.74 2.82 -8.26
C VAL A 90 -4.08 3.13 -7.57
N LEU A 91 -4.67 4.31 -7.80
CA LEU A 91 -5.96 4.67 -7.22
C LEU A 91 -7.09 3.75 -7.71
N SER A 92 -7.20 3.54 -9.03
CA SER A 92 -8.17 2.59 -9.61
C SER A 92 -8.04 1.23 -8.95
N ARG A 93 -6.80 0.74 -8.78
CA ARG A 93 -6.56 -0.55 -8.15
C ARG A 93 -6.99 -0.62 -6.69
N ILE A 94 -6.76 0.44 -5.91
CA ILE A 94 -7.22 0.48 -4.52
C ILE A 94 -8.76 0.44 -4.50
N PHE A 95 -9.43 1.14 -5.42
CA PHE A 95 -10.89 1.15 -5.50
C PHE A 95 -11.45 -0.21 -5.91
N ASP A 96 -10.97 -0.79 -7.00
CA ASP A 96 -11.38 -2.12 -7.48
C ASP A 96 -11.14 -3.20 -6.40
N GLY A 97 -10.09 -3.02 -5.60
CA GLY A 97 -9.76 -3.91 -4.50
C GLY A 97 -10.72 -3.80 -3.32
N ILE A 98 -11.24 -2.59 -3.04
CA ILE A 98 -12.19 -2.34 -1.96
C ILE A 98 -13.62 -2.74 -2.38
N SER A 99 -14.00 -2.55 -3.65
CA SER A 99 -15.33 -2.90 -4.20
C SER A 99 -15.47 -4.37 -4.65
N GLU A 100 -14.41 -5.18 -4.51
CA GLU A 100 -14.32 -6.56 -5.00
C GLU A 100 -14.44 -6.74 -6.54
N GLU A 101 -14.58 -5.67 -7.32
CA GLU A 101 -14.84 -5.74 -8.77
C GLU A 101 -13.60 -6.14 -9.59
N GLY A 102 -12.39 -6.06 -9.01
CA GLY A 102 -11.12 -6.27 -9.73
C GLY A 102 -10.52 -7.67 -9.63
N GLY A 103 -11.12 -8.60 -8.86
CA GLY A 103 -10.51 -9.89 -8.53
C GLY A 103 -9.44 -9.84 -7.43
N PHE A 104 -9.17 -8.66 -6.88
CA PHE A 104 -8.33 -8.41 -5.71
C PHE A 104 -9.26 -7.96 -4.59
N TYR A 105 -9.06 -8.43 -3.36
CA TYR A 105 -9.93 -8.07 -2.24
C TYR A 105 -9.14 -7.44 -1.10
N TYR A 106 -9.43 -6.18 -0.81
CA TYR A 106 -8.85 -5.43 0.28
C TYR A 106 -9.91 -5.03 1.30
N GLU A 107 -9.73 -5.49 2.54
CA GLU A 107 -10.64 -5.17 3.65
C GLU A 107 -10.76 -3.63 3.88
N PRO A 108 -11.98 -3.06 3.81
CA PRO A 108 -12.21 -1.61 4.03
C PRO A 108 -11.64 -1.11 5.37
N ALA A 109 -11.73 -1.94 6.42
CA ALA A 109 -11.25 -1.63 7.76
C ALA A 109 -9.73 -1.29 7.82
N LYS A 110 -8.92 -1.83 6.90
CA LYS A 110 -7.48 -1.53 6.83
C LYS A 110 -7.23 -0.09 6.40
N PHE A 111 -7.97 0.39 5.41
CA PHE A 111 -7.86 1.76 4.91
C PHE A 111 -8.53 2.78 5.83
N GLN A 112 -9.66 2.42 6.47
CA GLN A 112 -10.33 3.28 7.43
C GLN A 112 -9.37 3.74 8.54
N LYS A 113 -8.61 2.81 9.14
CA LYS A 113 -7.62 3.14 10.18
C LYS A 113 -6.53 4.10 9.69
N ILE A 114 -6.06 3.93 8.45
CA ILE A 114 -5.05 4.82 7.85
C ILE A 114 -5.61 6.22 7.66
N ILE A 115 -6.86 6.33 7.17
CA ILE A 115 -7.55 7.61 6.99
C ILE A 115 -7.70 8.33 8.33
N GLU A 116 -8.29 7.67 9.34
CA GLU A 116 -8.49 8.25 10.66
C GLU A 116 -7.16 8.74 11.28
N PHE A 117 -6.09 7.95 11.09
CA PHE A 117 -4.76 8.33 11.52
C PHE A 117 -4.28 9.61 10.82
N LEU A 118 -4.33 9.68 9.48
CA LEU A 118 -3.80 10.83 8.72
C LEU A 118 -4.57 12.13 8.96
N GLU A 119 -5.85 12.03 9.31
CA GLU A 119 -6.67 13.18 9.70
C GLU A 119 -6.32 13.70 11.09
N LYS A 120 -6.10 12.79 12.05
CA LYS A 120 -5.74 13.14 13.44
C LYS A 120 -4.25 13.47 13.60
N SER A 121 -3.42 13.18 12.60
CA SER A 121 -1.96 13.36 12.66
C SER A 121 -1.54 14.82 12.52
N GLY A 122 -0.91 15.38 13.55
CA GLY A 122 -0.27 16.70 13.51
C GLY A 122 1.27 16.67 13.40
N GLU A 123 1.95 15.62 13.87
CA GLU A 123 3.34 15.82 14.34
C GLU A 123 4.42 14.86 13.80
N ASN A 124 4.10 13.73 13.17
CA ASN A 124 5.11 12.67 12.88
C ASN A 124 5.47 12.48 11.40
N VAL A 125 4.88 13.26 10.49
CA VAL A 125 5.16 13.21 9.05
C VAL A 125 5.53 14.61 8.60
N LYS A 126 6.57 14.75 7.76
CA LYS A 126 6.95 16.06 7.18
C LYS A 126 5.72 16.73 6.58
N GLU A 127 5.52 18.01 6.85
CA GLU A 127 4.31 18.74 6.46
C GLU A 127 3.96 18.57 4.98
N GLU A 128 4.94 18.71 4.08
CA GLU A 128 4.74 18.51 2.64
C GLU A 128 4.33 17.08 2.27
N ARG A 129 4.87 16.09 2.97
CA ARG A 129 4.49 14.69 2.75
C ARG A 129 3.09 14.42 3.28
N LEU A 130 2.75 14.98 4.45
CA LEU A 130 1.42 14.89 5.01
C LEU A 130 0.38 15.54 4.09
N LYS A 131 0.70 16.69 3.48
CA LYS A 131 -0.13 17.33 2.44
C LYS A 131 -0.41 16.38 1.28
N LYS A 132 0.62 15.70 0.75
CA LYS A 132 0.46 14.72 -0.35
C LYS A 132 -0.37 13.50 0.07
N LEU A 133 -0.15 12.96 1.27
CA LEU A 133 -0.94 11.84 1.79
C LEU A 133 -2.41 12.24 2.02
N ARG A 134 -2.66 13.45 2.49
CA ARG A 134 -4.02 13.97 2.68
C ARG A 134 -4.78 14.18 1.37
N ALA A 135 -4.07 14.46 0.28
CA ALA A 135 -4.67 14.68 -1.03
C ALA A 135 -5.39 13.44 -1.61
N VAL A 136 -5.09 12.23 -1.12
CA VAL A 136 -5.76 11.00 -1.58
C VAL A 136 -6.91 10.55 -0.68
N LEU A 137 -7.02 11.10 0.53
CA LEU A 137 -8.02 10.66 1.51
C LEU A 137 -9.47 10.88 1.09
N PRO A 138 -9.85 12.01 0.45
CA PRO A 138 -11.25 12.21 0.04
C PRO A 138 -11.78 11.07 -0.82
N ASN A 139 -11.00 10.63 -1.82
CA ASN A 139 -11.41 9.56 -2.71
C ASN A 139 -11.51 8.21 -1.99
N LEU A 140 -10.55 7.91 -1.10
CA LEU A 140 -10.59 6.65 -0.33
C LEU A 140 -11.77 6.61 0.64
N LYS A 141 -12.11 7.75 1.25
CA LYS A 141 -13.26 7.86 2.14
C LYS A 141 -14.57 7.62 1.44
N GLU A 142 -14.74 8.18 0.24
CA GLU A 142 -15.95 8.02 -0.57
C GLU A 142 -16.24 6.54 -0.83
N VAL A 143 -15.23 5.79 -1.30
CA VAL A 143 -15.37 4.36 -1.58
C VAL A 143 -15.66 3.56 -0.32
N ILE A 144 -14.92 3.77 0.77
CA ILE A 144 -15.13 3.02 2.02
C ILE A 144 -16.54 3.28 2.60
N LEU A 145 -17.03 4.52 2.54
CA LEU A 145 -18.38 4.83 3.01
C LEU A 145 -19.45 4.18 2.16
N ALA A 146 -19.23 4.05 0.84
CA ALA A 146 -20.16 3.35 -0.05
C ALA A 146 -20.25 1.85 0.26
N GLU A 147 -19.13 1.19 0.59
CA GLU A 147 -19.10 -0.24 0.90
C GLU A 147 -19.61 -0.62 2.31
N LEU A 148 -19.74 0.35 3.22
CA LEU A 148 -20.17 0.11 4.61
C LEU A 148 -21.68 0.30 4.83
N LEU A 149 -22.41 0.86 3.86
CA LEU A 149 -23.83 1.22 3.93
C LEU A 149 -24.71 0.24 3.14
#